data_AF-A0A535CGP8-F1
#
_entry.id   AF-A0A535CGP8-F1
#
_cell.length_a   1.000
_cell.length_b   1.000
_cell.length_c   1.000
_cell.angle_alpha   90.00
_cell.angle_beta   90.00
_cell.angle_gamma   90.00
#
_symmetry.space_group_name_H-M   'P 1'
#
loop_
_entity.id
_entity.type
_entity.pdbx_description
1 polymer ?
#
loop_
_entity_poly.entity_id
_entity_poly.type
_entity_poly.pdbx_seq_one_letter_code
_entity_poly.pdbx_strand_id
1 'polypeptide(L)'
;MGSREGLRERGIQRGSRLVRDLATEWHGLRLAAGVSQKELARALGISRETYSRIERGKTPAVTVARAAAITAILGSELSVKTYPIGQPIRDKGQLAVLERFEQPLAPTWRVTHEAPMSVPGDLRAWDVRLDGPVSIGIEAETRPYDLQALERRMHLKERDSGVRRMLLLVPSTDRNRALLRSALPMMRRTFPLATREVMRALRDGNDPGAYGIVVL
;
A
#
# COMPACT_ATOMS: atom_id res chain seq x y z
N MET A 1 23.68 4.51 -2.23
CA MET A 1 23.28 3.57 -3.31
C MET A 1 23.71 2.16 -2.92
N GLY A 2 22.79 1.20 -2.77
CA GLY A 2 23.17 -0.18 -2.45
C GLY A 2 23.76 -0.88 -3.68
N SER A 3 24.85 -1.64 -3.51
CA SER A 3 25.43 -2.44 -4.59
C SER A 3 24.38 -3.40 -5.18
N ARG A 4 24.48 -3.69 -6.49
CA ARG A 4 23.59 -4.65 -7.18
C ARG A 4 23.59 -6.02 -6.49
N GLU A 5 24.71 -6.39 -5.90
CA GLU A 5 24.89 -7.61 -5.12
C GLU A 5 24.03 -7.63 -3.84
N GLY A 6 23.98 -6.52 -3.09
CA GLY A 6 23.11 -6.38 -1.92
C GLY A 6 21.61 -6.36 -2.25
N LEU A 7 21.22 -5.85 -3.42
CA LEU A 7 19.83 -5.90 -3.89
C LEU A 7 19.38 -7.33 -4.20
N ARG A 8 20.23 -8.11 -4.87
CA ARG A 8 19.97 -9.52 -5.18
C ARG A 8 19.82 -10.35 -3.90
N GLU A 9 20.74 -10.20 -2.96
CA GLU A 9 20.71 -10.93 -1.68
C GLU A 9 19.44 -10.63 -0.88
N ARG A 10 19.06 -9.35 -0.78
CA ARG A 10 17.77 -8.95 -0.17
C ARG A 10 16.57 -9.58 -0.88
N GLY A 11 16.59 -9.66 -2.20
CA GLY A 11 15.57 -10.33 -3.00
C GLY A 11 15.44 -11.81 -2.65
N ILE A 12 16.56 -12.51 -2.53
CA ILE A 12 16.61 -13.93 -2.13
C ILE A 12 16.06 -14.13 -0.71
N GLN A 13 16.46 -13.29 0.23
CA GLN A 13 15.97 -13.33 1.61
C GLN A 13 14.47 -13.03 1.70
N ARG A 14 13.97 -12.05 0.93
CA ARG A 14 12.55 -11.73 0.85
C ARG A 14 11.74 -12.88 0.26
N GLY A 15 12.21 -13.49 -0.84
CA GLY A 15 11.59 -14.66 -1.45
C GLY A 15 11.49 -15.83 -0.47
N SER A 16 12.57 -16.11 0.26
CA SER A 16 12.59 -17.17 1.29
C SER A 16 11.63 -16.91 2.45
N ARG A 17 11.34 -15.64 2.77
CA ARG A 17 10.32 -15.27 3.76
C ARG A 17 8.92 -15.49 3.22
N LEU A 18 8.62 -14.99 2.01
CA LEU A 18 7.32 -15.17 1.37
C LEU A 18 6.93 -16.66 1.22
N VAL A 19 7.89 -17.52 0.88
CA VAL A 19 7.64 -18.97 0.81
C VAL A 19 7.29 -19.57 2.18
N ARG A 20 7.93 -19.11 3.26
CA ARG A 20 7.61 -19.57 4.62
C ARG A 20 6.24 -19.09 5.09
N ASP A 21 5.88 -17.85 4.76
CA ASP A 21 4.58 -17.28 5.09
C ASP A 21 3.46 -18.07 4.38
N LEU A 22 3.63 -18.31 3.07
CA LEU A 22 2.71 -19.15 2.27
C LEU A 22 2.65 -20.59 2.78
N ALA A 23 3.78 -21.18 3.18
CA ALA A 23 3.79 -22.55 3.73
C ALA A 23 2.97 -22.68 5.02
N THR A 24 3.03 -21.64 5.87
CA THR A 24 2.22 -21.57 7.10
C THR A 24 0.74 -21.46 6.77
N GLU A 25 0.38 -20.62 5.79
CA GLU A 25 -0.99 -20.47 5.31
C GLU A 25 -1.54 -21.77 4.70
N TRP A 26 -0.77 -22.44 3.84
CA TRP A 26 -1.15 -23.72 3.25
C TRP A 26 -1.33 -24.81 4.29
N HIS A 27 -0.52 -24.83 5.35
CA HIS A 27 -0.72 -25.77 6.46
C HIS A 27 -2.08 -25.56 7.11
N GLY A 28 -2.47 -24.31 7.39
CA GLY A 28 -3.78 -23.97 7.96
C GLY A 28 -4.94 -24.33 7.02
N LEU A 29 -4.87 -23.91 5.75
CA LEU A 29 -5.87 -24.21 4.74
C LEU A 29 -6.06 -25.71 4.54
N ARG A 30 -4.94 -26.46 4.49
CA ARG A 30 -4.97 -27.91 4.36
C ARG A 30 -5.67 -28.58 5.53
N LEU A 31 -5.36 -28.16 6.77
CA LEU A 31 -6.03 -28.69 7.96
C LEU A 31 -7.52 -28.35 7.98
N ALA A 32 -7.89 -27.11 7.62
CA ALA A 32 -9.29 -26.68 7.53
C ALA A 32 -10.07 -27.47 6.47
N ALA A 33 -9.43 -27.80 5.35
CA ALA A 33 -10.01 -28.63 4.28
C ALA A 33 -10.00 -30.14 4.58
N GLY A 34 -9.40 -30.58 5.70
CA GLY A 34 -9.29 -32.00 6.05
C GLY A 34 -8.39 -32.81 5.09
N VAL A 35 -7.57 -32.15 4.28
CA VAL A 35 -6.74 -32.80 3.25
C VAL A 35 -5.43 -33.29 3.87
N SER A 36 -5.01 -34.52 3.60
CA SER A 36 -3.68 -34.98 4.05
C SER A 36 -2.56 -34.46 3.15
N GLN A 37 -1.33 -34.41 3.66
CA GLN A 37 -0.15 -34.09 2.85
C GLN A 37 0.01 -35.04 1.64
N LYS A 38 -0.42 -36.30 1.79
CA LYS A 38 -0.33 -37.33 0.74
C LYS A 38 -1.30 -37.04 -0.41
N GLU A 39 -2.53 -36.62 -0.08
CA GLU A 39 -3.55 -36.27 -1.08
C GLU A 39 -3.17 -35.01 -1.85
N LEU A 40 -2.72 -33.97 -1.14
CA LEU A 40 -2.28 -32.74 -1.78
C LEU A 40 -1.05 -32.97 -2.67
N ALA A 41 -0.07 -33.73 -2.20
CA ALA A 41 1.10 -34.09 -3.02
C ALA A 41 0.70 -34.87 -4.29
N ARG A 42 -0.26 -35.80 -4.18
CA ARG A 42 -0.80 -36.54 -5.33
C ARG A 42 -1.48 -35.59 -6.33
N ALA A 43 -2.31 -34.67 -5.87
CA ALA A 43 -2.99 -33.69 -6.72
C ALA A 43 -1.99 -32.74 -7.43
N LEU A 44 -0.85 -32.47 -6.80
CA LEU A 44 0.24 -31.65 -7.36
C LEU A 44 1.20 -32.43 -8.28
N GLY A 45 1.08 -33.75 -8.37
CA GLY A 45 2.01 -34.61 -9.10
C GLY A 45 3.42 -34.64 -8.50
N ILE A 46 3.55 -34.54 -7.17
CA ILE A 46 4.85 -34.56 -6.46
C ILE A 46 4.85 -35.59 -5.33
N SER A 47 6.04 -35.90 -4.78
CA SER A 47 6.12 -36.77 -3.62
C SER A 47 5.64 -36.09 -2.33
N ARG A 48 5.14 -36.89 -1.38
CA ARG A 48 4.73 -36.41 -0.04
C ARG A 48 5.91 -35.75 0.69
N GLU A 49 7.12 -36.25 0.54
CA GLU A 49 8.33 -35.71 1.16
C GLU A 49 8.66 -34.33 0.59
N THR A 50 8.45 -34.16 -0.73
CA THR A 50 8.61 -32.87 -1.40
C THR A 50 7.60 -31.86 -0.86
N TYR A 51 6.32 -32.23 -0.78
CA TYR A 51 5.31 -31.37 -0.18
C TYR A 51 5.60 -31.09 1.31
N SER A 52 6.05 -32.09 2.08
CA SER A 52 6.43 -31.90 3.48
C SER A 52 7.57 -30.90 3.67
N ARG A 53 8.56 -30.86 2.76
CA ARG A 53 9.62 -29.82 2.80
C ARG A 53 9.06 -28.45 2.47
N ILE A 54 8.15 -28.36 1.50
CA ILE A 54 7.45 -27.13 1.12
C ILE A 54 6.63 -26.60 2.31
N GLU A 55 5.76 -27.42 2.90
CA GLU A 55 4.87 -27.03 4.00
C GLU A 55 5.64 -26.64 5.27
N ARG A 56 6.85 -27.17 5.47
CA ARG A 56 7.75 -26.74 6.57
C ARG A 56 8.61 -25.52 6.22
N GLY A 57 8.43 -24.93 5.04
CA GLY A 57 9.22 -23.79 4.57
C GLY A 57 10.71 -24.12 4.38
N LYS A 58 11.08 -25.39 4.20
CA LYS A 58 12.46 -25.86 4.03
C LYS A 58 12.90 -25.92 2.57
N THR A 59 12.01 -25.61 1.64
CA THR A 59 12.31 -25.48 0.22
C THR A 59 12.41 -24.00 -0.13
N PRO A 60 13.62 -23.45 -0.38
CA PRO A 60 13.79 -22.01 -0.64
C PRO A 60 13.24 -21.57 -2.00
N ALA A 61 13.02 -22.51 -2.94
CA ALA A 61 12.56 -22.23 -4.29
C ALA A 61 11.22 -22.94 -4.58
N VAL A 62 10.12 -22.28 -4.26
CA VAL A 62 8.79 -22.64 -4.75
C VAL A 62 8.45 -21.68 -5.88
N THR A 63 8.13 -22.21 -7.06
CA THR A 63 7.74 -21.36 -8.20
C THR A 63 6.36 -20.77 -7.98
N VAL A 64 6.09 -19.60 -8.57
CA VAL A 64 4.75 -18.98 -8.52
C VAL A 64 3.67 -19.93 -9.05
N ALA A 65 3.96 -20.67 -10.14
CA ALA A 65 3.04 -21.67 -10.69
C ALA A 65 2.73 -22.80 -9.67
N ARG A 66 3.73 -23.27 -8.92
CA ARG A 66 3.53 -24.28 -7.88
C ARG A 66 2.71 -23.74 -6.71
N ALA A 67 3.03 -22.52 -6.28
CA ALA A 67 2.31 -21.83 -5.22
C ALA A 67 0.83 -21.61 -5.59
N ALA A 68 0.55 -21.19 -6.83
CA ALA A 68 -0.81 -21.02 -7.33
C ALA A 68 -1.57 -22.35 -7.35
N ALA A 69 -0.95 -23.44 -7.82
CA ALA A 69 -1.57 -24.76 -7.84
C ALA A 69 -1.90 -25.28 -6.43
N ILE A 70 -0.99 -25.14 -5.45
CA ILE A 70 -1.25 -25.51 -4.06
C ILE A 70 -2.45 -24.74 -3.51
N THR A 71 -2.45 -23.42 -3.72
CA THR A 71 -3.49 -22.51 -3.23
C THR A 71 -4.86 -22.86 -3.83
N ALA A 72 -4.90 -23.11 -5.15
CA ALA A 72 -6.12 -23.49 -5.88
C ALA A 72 -6.70 -24.82 -5.40
N ILE A 73 -5.86 -25.85 -5.20
CA ILE A 73 -6.32 -27.16 -4.68
C ILE A 73 -6.91 -27.02 -3.28
N LEU A 74 -6.40 -26.08 -2.48
CA LEU A 74 -6.88 -25.79 -1.13
C LEU A 74 -8.09 -24.84 -1.09
N GLY A 75 -8.66 -24.47 -2.25
CA GLY A 75 -9.88 -23.67 -2.33
C GLY A 75 -9.66 -22.14 -2.28
N SER A 76 -8.43 -21.69 -2.49
CA SER A 76 -8.06 -20.26 -2.49
C SER A 76 -7.40 -19.86 -3.82
N GLU A 77 -7.24 -18.56 -4.06
CA GLU A 77 -6.54 -18.05 -5.25
C GLU A 77 -5.28 -17.25 -4.86
N LEU A 78 -4.15 -17.53 -5.52
CA LEU A 78 -2.91 -16.79 -5.30
C LEU A 78 -2.87 -15.52 -6.16
N SER A 79 -2.85 -14.35 -5.51
CA SER A 79 -2.60 -13.06 -6.17
C SER A 79 -1.19 -12.55 -5.88
N VAL A 80 -0.38 -12.35 -6.92
CA VAL A 80 0.98 -11.79 -6.80
C VAL A 80 1.02 -10.38 -7.39
N LYS A 81 1.53 -9.42 -6.62
CA LYS A 81 1.76 -8.03 -7.08
C LYS A 81 3.19 -7.63 -6.75
N THR A 82 3.84 -6.94 -7.70
CA THR A 82 5.11 -6.29 -7.44
C THR A 82 4.88 -4.92 -6.84
N TYR A 83 5.76 -4.53 -5.93
CA TYR A 83 5.79 -3.20 -5.37
C TYR A 83 7.18 -2.61 -5.61
N PRO A 84 7.28 -1.34 -6.01
CA PRO A 84 8.57 -0.69 -6.18
C PRO A 84 9.34 -0.75 -4.85
N ILE A 85 10.60 -1.18 -4.92
CA ILE A 85 11.50 -1.22 -3.77
C ILE A 85 12.39 0.02 -3.82
N GLY A 86 12.38 0.79 -2.74
CA GLY A 86 13.06 2.08 -2.62
C GLY A 86 12.05 3.22 -2.46
N GLN A 87 12.52 4.38 -2.00
CA GLN A 87 11.74 5.60 -2.12
C GLN A 87 11.36 5.74 -3.59
N PRO A 88 10.09 5.97 -3.95
CA PRO A 88 9.79 6.54 -5.24
C PRO A 88 10.74 7.74 -5.37
N ILE A 89 11.56 7.79 -6.42
CA ILE A 89 12.06 9.10 -6.84
C ILE A 89 10.77 9.86 -7.09
N ARG A 90 10.38 10.72 -6.14
CA ARG A 90 9.22 11.59 -6.31
C ARG A 90 9.43 12.22 -7.67
N ASP A 91 8.50 11.97 -8.60
CA ASP A 91 8.63 12.62 -9.90
C ASP A 91 8.66 14.13 -9.64
N LYS A 92 9.34 14.92 -10.49
CA LYS A 92 9.45 16.37 -10.27
C LYS A 92 8.08 17.03 -10.05
N GLY A 93 7.01 16.48 -10.62
CA GLY A 93 5.64 16.93 -10.42
C GLY A 93 5.08 16.61 -9.03
N GLN A 94 5.42 15.46 -8.44
CA GLN A 94 5.04 15.10 -7.08
C GLN A 94 5.73 16.01 -6.05
N LEU A 95 7.01 16.33 -6.24
CA LEU A 95 7.69 17.34 -5.41
C LEU A 95 7.04 18.71 -5.57
N ALA A 96 6.82 19.16 -6.81
CA ALA A 96 6.25 20.48 -7.09
C ALA A 96 4.81 20.64 -6.57
N VAL A 97 4.01 19.56 -6.50
CA VAL A 97 2.66 19.65 -5.91
C VAL A 97 2.70 19.69 -4.39
N LEU A 98 3.61 18.94 -3.76
CA LEU A 98 3.81 18.97 -2.31
C LEU A 98 4.35 20.32 -1.85
N GLU A 99 5.37 20.87 -2.53
CA GLU A 99 5.91 22.21 -2.21
C GLU A 99 4.83 23.30 -2.30
N ARG A 100 4.00 23.29 -3.35
CA ARG A 100 2.88 24.23 -3.50
C ARG A 100 1.80 24.05 -2.42
N PHE A 101 1.59 22.82 -1.96
CA PHE A 101 0.65 22.53 -0.87
C PHE A 101 1.16 23.01 0.48
N GLU A 102 2.46 22.86 0.75
CA GLU A 102 3.08 23.16 2.04
C GLU A 102 3.34 24.65 2.25
N GLN A 103 3.62 25.40 1.18
CA GLN A 103 3.91 26.83 1.24
C GLN A 103 2.90 27.68 2.03
N PRO A 104 1.57 27.48 1.91
CA PRO A 104 0.59 28.26 2.66
C PRO A 104 0.25 27.69 4.05
N LEU A 105 0.89 26.64 4.56
CA LEU A 105 0.50 26.06 5.85
C LEU A 105 0.81 27.01 7.02
N ALA A 106 -0.10 27.08 7.99
CA ALA A 106 0.16 27.78 9.25
C ALA A 106 1.33 27.14 10.03
N PRO A 107 2.10 27.92 10.82
CA PRO A 107 3.21 27.41 11.63
C PRO A 107 2.82 26.36 12.69
N THR A 108 1.54 26.24 12.99
CA THR A 108 0.99 25.22 13.90
C THR A 108 1.16 23.80 13.38
N TRP A 109 1.39 23.64 12.07
CA TRP A 109 1.56 22.34 11.44
C TRP A 109 3.04 21.94 11.38
N ARG A 110 3.37 20.81 11.98
CA ARG A 110 4.65 20.15 11.76
C ARG A 110 4.53 19.20 10.57
N VAL A 111 5.38 19.40 9.57
CA VAL A 111 5.43 18.59 8.35
C VAL A 111 6.46 17.47 8.52
N THR A 112 6.08 16.24 8.20
CA THR A 112 6.98 15.08 8.10
C THR A 112 6.80 14.43 6.75
N HIS A 113 7.84 14.41 5.92
CA HIS A 113 7.84 13.69 4.64
C HIS A 113 8.18 12.21 4.84
N GLU A 114 7.67 11.35 3.95
CA GLU A 114 7.88 9.90 4.03
C GLU A 114 7.58 9.38 5.44
N ALA A 115 6.48 9.85 6.02
CA ALA A 115 6.14 9.58 7.41
C ALA A 115 5.81 8.08 7.57
N PRO A 116 6.61 7.32 8.33
CA PRO A 116 6.47 5.87 8.40
C PRO A 116 5.17 5.47 9.10
N MET A 117 4.68 4.27 8.81
CA MET A 117 3.60 3.67 9.60
C MET A 117 4.06 3.41 11.04
N SER A 118 3.12 3.33 11.98
CA SER A 118 3.41 3.02 13.40
C SER A 118 3.80 1.56 13.63
N VAL A 119 3.65 0.70 12.62
CA VAL A 119 3.97 -0.73 12.70
C VAL A 119 5.48 -0.95 12.46
N PRO A 120 6.22 -1.55 13.40
CA PRO A 120 7.65 -1.80 13.23
C PRO A 120 7.98 -2.65 12.01
N GLY A 121 8.96 -2.20 11.21
CA GLY A 121 9.41 -2.91 10.02
C GLY A 121 8.48 -2.81 8.80
N ASP A 122 7.38 -2.07 8.91
CA ASP A 122 6.55 -1.71 7.76
C ASP A 122 7.28 -0.68 6.89
N LEU A 123 7.31 -0.93 5.59
CA LEU A 123 7.97 -0.07 4.61
C LEU A 123 7.00 0.94 3.98
N ARG A 124 5.71 0.87 4.30
CA ARG A 124 4.74 1.87 3.87
C ARG A 124 4.99 3.18 4.62
N ALA A 125 4.77 4.29 3.92
CA ALA A 125 4.83 5.63 4.47
C ALA A 125 3.73 6.50 3.85
N TRP A 126 3.30 7.55 4.54
CA TRP A 126 2.60 8.66 3.90
C TRP A 126 3.60 9.53 3.15
N ASP A 127 3.24 10.06 1.99
CA ASP A 127 4.11 11.02 1.29
C ASP A 127 4.41 12.22 2.20
N VAL A 128 3.37 12.71 2.89
CA VAL A 128 3.46 13.72 3.94
C VAL A 128 2.52 13.37 5.09
N ARG A 129 2.95 13.64 6.33
CA ARG A 129 2.09 13.72 7.50
C ARG A 129 2.17 15.11 8.09
N LEU A 130 1.02 15.70 8.39
CA LEU A 130 0.92 16.91 9.19
C LEU A 130 0.53 16.52 10.62
N ASP A 131 1.28 17.04 11.59
CA ASP A 131 0.93 16.97 13.01
C ASP A 131 0.63 18.39 13.52
N GLY A 132 -0.56 18.61 14.05
CA GLY A 132 -1.02 19.90 14.59
C GLY A 132 -2.28 19.72 15.45
N PRO A 133 -3.34 20.54 15.26
CA PRO A 133 -4.64 20.31 15.91
C PRO A 133 -5.20 18.90 15.71
N VAL A 134 -4.82 18.25 14.60
CA VAL A 134 -5.16 16.88 14.26
C VAL A 134 -3.99 16.25 13.50
N SER A 135 -3.89 14.92 13.44
CA SER A 135 -2.92 14.25 12.56
C SER A 135 -3.54 14.00 11.19
N ILE A 136 -2.84 14.39 10.12
CA ILE A 136 -3.33 14.30 8.75
C ILE A 136 -2.33 13.51 7.90
N GLY A 137 -2.76 12.39 7.33
CA GLY A 137 -2.02 11.64 6.32
C GLY A 137 -2.30 12.16 4.92
N ILE A 138 -1.26 12.31 4.11
CA ILE A 138 -1.34 12.95 2.80
C ILE A 138 -0.66 12.06 1.75
N GLU A 139 -1.36 11.81 0.64
CA GLU A 139 -0.81 11.18 -0.57
C GLU A 139 -0.90 12.15 -1.74
N ALA A 140 0.18 12.28 -2.51
CA ALA A 140 0.23 13.05 -3.74
C ALA A 140 0.27 12.10 -4.95
N GLU A 141 -0.82 12.05 -5.71
CA GLU A 141 -0.95 11.20 -6.89
C GLU A 141 -0.92 12.06 -8.16
N THR A 142 0.16 11.97 -8.95
CA THR A 142 0.35 12.82 -10.13
C THR A 142 -0.47 12.35 -11.33
N ARG A 143 -0.71 11.04 -11.44
CA ARG A 143 -1.48 10.41 -12.52
C ARG A 143 -2.43 9.35 -11.96
N PRO A 144 -3.51 9.74 -11.28
CA PRO A 144 -4.52 8.78 -10.83
C PRO A 144 -5.18 8.12 -12.04
N TYR A 145 -5.28 6.79 -12.03
CA TYR A 145 -6.02 6.01 -13.04
C TYR A 145 -7.20 5.27 -12.42
N ASP A 146 -7.01 4.70 -11.22
CA ASP A 146 -8.02 3.99 -10.46
C ASP A 146 -8.17 4.63 -9.08
N LEU A 147 -9.16 5.50 -8.95
CA LEU A 147 -9.42 6.25 -7.71
C LEU A 147 -9.98 5.36 -6.59
N GLN A 148 -10.66 4.26 -6.92
CA GLN A 148 -11.16 3.31 -5.92
C GLN A 148 -10.02 2.47 -5.34
N ALA A 149 -9.07 2.03 -6.17
CA ALA A 149 -7.86 1.35 -5.69
C ALA A 149 -6.98 2.29 -4.84
N LEU A 150 -6.87 3.56 -5.24
CA LEU A 150 -6.17 4.58 -4.45
C LEU A 150 -6.82 4.79 -3.09
N GLU A 151 -8.15 4.96 -3.05
CA GLU A 151 -8.91 5.12 -1.82
C GLU A 151 -8.74 3.92 -0.86
N ARG A 152 -8.82 2.69 -1.37
CA ARG A 152 -8.59 1.47 -0.56
C ARG A 152 -7.20 1.45 0.04
N ARG A 153 -6.19 1.85 -0.74
CA ARG A 153 -4.79 1.89 -0.31
C ARG A 153 -4.57 2.97 0.76
N MET A 154 -5.23 4.12 0.65
CA MET A 154 -5.20 5.18 1.66
C MET A 154 -5.87 4.74 2.97
N HIS A 155 -7.05 4.12 2.93
CA HIS A 155 -7.72 3.61 4.14
C HIS A 155 -6.88 2.57 4.89
N LEU A 156 -6.15 1.71 4.17
CA LEU A 156 -5.22 0.77 4.80
C LEU A 156 -4.09 1.49 5.54
N LYS A 157 -3.55 2.59 4.97
CA LYS A 157 -2.55 3.41 5.67
C LYS A 157 -3.15 4.12 6.86
N GLU A 158 -4.36 4.67 6.76
CA GLU A 158 -5.04 5.34 7.87
C GLU A 158 -5.18 4.41 9.08
N ARG A 159 -5.78 3.23 8.86
CA ARG A 159 -5.97 2.21 9.89
C ARG A 159 -4.67 1.87 10.63
N ASP A 160 -3.55 1.80 9.89
CA ASP A 160 -2.28 1.31 10.40
C ASP A 160 -1.33 2.44 10.89
N SER A 161 -1.66 3.71 10.63
CA SER A 161 -0.84 4.87 11.03
C SER A 161 -1.44 5.70 12.16
N GLY A 162 -2.75 5.59 12.42
CA GLY A 162 -3.43 6.36 13.46
C GLY A 162 -3.62 7.84 13.13
N VAL A 163 -3.47 8.23 11.85
CA VAL A 163 -3.88 9.57 11.40
C VAL A 163 -5.40 9.72 11.53
N ARG A 164 -5.86 10.93 11.80
CA ARG A 164 -7.29 11.22 12.02
C ARG A 164 -7.99 11.81 10.80
N ARG A 165 -7.22 12.30 9.82
CA ARG A 165 -7.70 12.82 8.54
C ARG A 165 -6.83 12.29 7.41
N MET A 166 -7.42 12.16 6.22
CA MET A 166 -6.71 11.88 4.99
C MET A 166 -6.94 13.00 3.98
N LEU A 167 -5.87 13.42 3.30
CA LEU A 167 -5.94 14.31 2.15
C LEU A 167 -5.33 13.65 0.92
N LEU A 168 -6.02 13.74 -0.20
CA LEU A 168 -5.50 13.35 -1.50
C LEU A 168 -5.12 14.60 -2.29
N LEU A 169 -3.84 14.71 -2.66
CA LEU A 169 -3.32 15.79 -3.50
C LEU A 169 -3.22 15.32 -4.94
N VAL A 170 -3.75 16.13 -5.85
CA VAL A 170 -3.74 15.85 -7.27
C VAL A 170 -3.30 17.11 -8.04
N PRO A 171 -2.33 17.03 -8.96
CA PRO A 171 -1.97 18.17 -9.79
C PRO A 171 -3.13 18.62 -10.68
N SER A 172 -3.29 19.93 -10.84
CA SER A 172 -4.33 20.57 -11.64
C SER A 172 -4.00 20.54 -13.14
N THR A 173 -3.96 19.35 -13.71
CA THR A 173 -3.87 19.14 -15.18
C THR A 173 -5.27 18.95 -15.77
N ASP A 174 -5.44 19.22 -17.08
CA ASP A 174 -6.74 19.01 -17.76
C ASP A 174 -7.23 17.57 -17.63
N ARG A 175 -6.32 16.61 -17.75
CA ARG A 175 -6.60 15.18 -17.57
C ARG A 175 -7.11 14.89 -16.17
N ASN A 176 -6.43 15.37 -15.13
CA ASN A 176 -6.82 15.11 -13.74
C ASN A 176 -8.14 15.82 -13.40
N ARG A 177 -8.36 17.03 -13.90
CA ARG A 177 -9.65 17.74 -13.78
C ARG A 177 -10.78 16.99 -14.47
N ALA A 178 -10.55 16.41 -15.65
CA ALA A 178 -11.54 15.59 -16.34
C ALA A 178 -11.88 14.31 -15.56
N LEU A 179 -10.86 13.60 -15.07
CA LEU A 179 -11.03 12.40 -14.25
C LEU A 179 -11.79 12.70 -12.94
N LEU A 180 -11.39 13.74 -12.22
CA LEU A 180 -12.07 14.11 -10.99
C LEU A 180 -13.50 14.53 -11.28
N ARG A 181 -13.79 15.27 -12.35
CA ARG A 181 -15.18 15.61 -12.72
C ARG A 181 -16.07 14.39 -12.90
N SER A 182 -15.57 13.31 -13.51
CA SER A 182 -16.35 12.08 -13.68
C SER A 182 -16.45 11.24 -12.40
N ALA A 183 -15.41 11.22 -11.56
CA ALA A 183 -15.36 10.39 -10.35
C ALA A 183 -15.83 11.09 -9.06
N LEU A 184 -15.91 12.42 -9.04
CA LEU A 184 -16.25 13.25 -7.88
C LEU A 184 -17.56 12.86 -7.18
N PRO A 185 -18.66 12.51 -7.88
CA PRO A 185 -19.90 12.10 -7.21
C PRO A 185 -19.70 10.91 -6.27
N MET A 186 -18.87 9.94 -6.68
CA MET A 186 -18.53 8.77 -5.88
C MET A 186 -17.55 9.15 -4.77
N MET A 187 -16.48 9.89 -5.10
CA MET A 187 -15.44 10.23 -4.13
C MET A 187 -15.92 11.14 -3.00
N ARG A 188 -16.94 11.97 -3.22
CA ARG A 188 -17.50 12.87 -2.19
C ARG A 188 -18.05 12.15 -0.97
N ARG A 189 -18.39 10.87 -1.07
CA ARG A 189 -18.80 10.06 0.09
C ARG A 189 -17.67 9.88 1.09
N THR A 190 -16.45 9.81 0.60
CA THR A 190 -15.24 9.58 1.39
C THR A 190 -14.49 10.88 1.63
N PHE A 191 -14.32 11.70 0.59
CA PHE A 191 -13.63 12.98 0.63
C PHE A 191 -14.63 14.13 0.38
N PRO A 192 -15.39 14.54 1.40
CA PRO A 192 -16.44 15.54 1.23
C PRO A 192 -15.89 16.95 0.97
N LEU A 193 -14.68 17.27 1.44
CA LEU A 193 -14.12 18.62 1.35
C LEU A 193 -13.40 18.87 0.03
N ALA A 194 -13.65 20.04 -0.55
CA ALA A 194 -12.94 20.53 -1.73
C ALA A 194 -11.68 21.32 -1.37
N THR A 195 -10.80 21.53 -2.36
CA THR A 195 -9.54 22.28 -2.26
C THR A 195 -9.67 23.56 -1.42
N ARG A 196 -10.67 24.40 -1.70
CA ARG A 196 -10.82 25.71 -1.02
C ARG A 196 -11.08 25.57 0.47
N GLU A 197 -11.90 24.60 0.86
CA GLU A 197 -12.28 24.36 2.26
C GLU A 197 -11.08 23.84 3.05
N VAL A 198 -10.39 22.83 2.50
CA VAL A 198 -9.18 22.26 3.09
C VAL A 198 -8.09 23.34 3.23
N MET A 199 -7.74 24.03 2.13
CA MET A 199 -6.65 25.00 2.14
C MET A 199 -6.95 26.23 3.00
N ARG A 200 -8.22 26.59 3.20
CA ARG A 200 -8.58 27.64 4.17
C ARG A 200 -8.31 27.16 5.59
N ALA A 201 -8.85 26.01 5.99
CA ALA A 201 -8.66 25.49 7.34
C ALA A 201 -7.17 25.30 7.69
N LEU A 202 -6.38 24.73 6.77
CA LEU A 202 -4.95 24.52 7.01
C LEU A 202 -4.15 25.82 7.09
N ARG A 203 -4.48 26.83 6.29
CA ARG A 203 -3.90 28.19 6.36
C ARG A 203 -4.21 28.87 7.70
N ASP A 204 -5.40 28.64 8.23
CA ASP A 204 -5.84 29.21 9.49
C ASP A 204 -5.36 28.39 10.70
N GLY A 205 -4.62 27.29 10.48
CA GLY A 205 -4.12 26.43 11.54
C GLY A 205 -5.17 25.54 12.20
N ASN A 206 -6.27 25.24 11.50
CA ASN A 206 -7.44 24.52 12.03
C ASN A 206 -7.60 23.12 11.43
N ASP A 207 -8.20 22.19 12.18
CA ASP A 207 -8.67 20.91 11.64
C ASP A 207 -9.68 21.18 10.50
N PRO A 208 -9.46 20.66 9.28
CA PRO A 208 -10.42 20.80 8.18
C PRO A 208 -11.78 20.13 8.47
N GLY A 209 -11.85 19.23 9.46
CA GLY A 209 -13.08 18.62 9.98
C GLY A 209 -13.49 17.32 9.27
N ALA A 210 -12.96 17.05 8.07
CA ALA A 210 -13.18 15.82 7.34
C ALA A 210 -12.04 15.54 6.34
N TYR A 211 -12.13 14.43 5.61
CA TYR A 211 -11.19 14.15 4.52
C TYR A 211 -11.44 15.07 3.32
N GLY A 212 -10.44 15.27 2.48
CA GLY A 212 -10.56 16.15 1.33
C GLY A 212 -9.67 15.81 0.15
N ILE A 213 -10.06 16.33 -1.01
CA ILE A 213 -9.23 16.30 -2.23
C ILE A 213 -8.75 17.72 -2.51
N VAL A 214 -7.44 17.86 -2.68
CA VAL A 214 -6.76 19.12 -2.96
C VAL A 214 -6.18 19.07 -4.36
N VAL A 215 -6.63 19.99 -5.21
CA VAL A 215 -6.20 20.11 -6.59
C VAL A 215 -5.36 21.39 -6.77
N LEU A 216 -4.07 21.25 -7.13
CA LEU A 216 -3.09 22.35 -7.22
C LEU A 216 -2.35 22.39 -8.55
#